data_AF-A0A3M5TZW2-F1
#
_entry.id   AF-A0A3M5TZW2-F1
#
_cell.length_a   1.000
_cell.length_b   1.000
_cell.length_c   1.000
_cell.angle_alpha   90.00
_cell.angle_beta   90.00
_cell.angle_gamma   90.00
#
_symmetry.space_group_name_H-M   'P 1'
#
loop_
_entity.id
_entity.type
_entity.pdbx_description
1 polymer ?
#
loop_
_entity_poly.entity_id
_entity_poly.type
_entity_poly.pdbx_seq_one_letter_code
_entity_poly.pdbx_strand_id
1 'polypeptide(L)'
;MALVKKTKAFAIWAERVGQDRPWDHKPILTKLFGGIWHKQGEYEYFYDIWSNVHYGYVGVAGRFSESVLLDGAGVEQIGSDTWRLIKNPKRFDGPRRTEGVEGMRAWDDTPDRVSIIIGMNLYKEYPNGGLTGKIVMDKVLAVPISDWATGVQPHVCK
;
A
#
# COMPACT_ATOMS: atom_id res chain seq x y z
N MET A 1 27.54 14.41 -8.66
CA MET A 1 26.56 15.25 -7.93
C MET A 1 25.10 14.75 -8.03
N ALA A 2 24.59 14.35 -9.20
CA ALA A 2 23.22 13.81 -9.34
C ALA A 2 22.99 12.46 -8.62
N LEU A 3 23.96 11.53 -8.72
CA LEU A 3 23.89 10.22 -8.06
C LEU A 3 23.75 10.34 -6.52
N VAL A 4 24.56 11.21 -5.91
CA VAL A 4 24.49 11.50 -4.46
C VAL A 4 23.14 12.06 -4.05
N LYS A 5 22.53 12.95 -4.85
CA LYS A 5 21.19 13.49 -4.59
C LYS A 5 20.11 12.40 -4.66
N LYS A 6 20.21 11.49 -5.65
CA LYS A 6 19.31 10.34 -5.79
C LYS A 6 19.43 9.41 -4.58
N THR A 7 20.63 9.04 -4.16
CA THR A 7 20.85 8.21 -2.96
C THR A 7 20.26 8.84 -1.70
N LYS A 8 20.43 10.15 -1.49
CA LYS A 8 19.82 10.86 -0.36
C LYS A 8 18.29 10.85 -0.42
N ALA A 9 17.70 11.05 -1.60
CA ALA A 9 16.25 11.00 -1.77
C ALA A 9 15.69 9.61 -1.41
N PHE A 10 16.34 8.54 -1.87
CA PHE A 10 15.96 7.16 -1.50
C PHE A 10 16.15 6.87 -0.01
N ALA A 11 17.21 7.39 0.61
CA ALA A 11 17.43 7.21 2.05
C ALA A 11 16.34 7.91 2.89
N ILE A 12 15.98 9.14 2.54
CA ILE A 12 14.89 9.87 3.20
C ILE A 12 13.56 9.14 2.96
N TRP A 13 13.30 8.71 1.73
CA TRP A 13 12.09 7.96 1.39
C TRP A 13 11.97 6.68 2.23
N ALA A 14 13.02 5.86 2.28
CA ALA A 14 13.06 4.63 3.06
C ALA A 14 12.89 4.88 4.57
N GLU A 15 13.45 5.97 5.10
CA GLU A 15 13.23 6.37 6.50
C GLU A 15 11.77 6.73 6.78
N ARG A 16 11.05 7.31 5.83
CA ARG A 16 9.66 7.70 6.03
C ARG A 16 8.69 6.53 5.93
N VAL A 17 8.87 5.67 4.92
CA VAL A 17 7.91 4.61 4.54
C VAL A 17 8.13 3.26 5.22
N GLY A 18 9.27 3.06 5.90
CA GLY A 18 9.59 1.77 6.52
C GLY A 18 8.66 1.39 7.70
N GLN A 19 8.77 0.15 8.16
CA GLN A 19 8.06 -0.32 9.36
C GLN A 19 8.43 0.51 10.59
N ASP A 20 7.43 0.81 11.44
CA ASP A 20 7.57 1.63 12.65
C ASP A 20 8.08 3.07 12.37
N ARG A 21 7.85 3.58 11.15
CA ARG A 21 8.22 4.94 10.74
C ARG A 21 7.01 5.86 10.64
N PRO A 22 7.20 7.19 10.50
CA PRO A 22 6.08 8.13 10.54
C PRO A 22 4.98 7.91 9.51
N TRP A 23 5.27 7.27 8.37
CA TRP A 23 4.26 6.92 7.36
C TRP A 23 3.82 5.46 7.41
N ASP A 24 4.25 4.70 8.43
CA ASP A 24 3.60 3.46 8.80
C ASP A 24 2.28 3.80 9.52
N HIS A 25 1.20 3.91 8.74
CA HIS A 25 -0.09 4.31 9.29
C HIS A 25 -0.83 3.17 9.99
N LYS A 26 -0.34 1.93 9.94
CA LYS A 26 -1.05 0.75 10.46
C LYS A 26 -1.45 0.91 11.93
N PRO A 27 -0.58 1.39 12.85
CA PRO A 27 -0.96 1.59 14.25
C PRO A 27 -2.02 2.69 14.43
N ILE A 28 -1.92 3.77 13.65
CA ILE A 28 -2.85 4.91 13.68
C ILE A 28 -4.24 4.46 13.22
N LEU A 29 -4.29 3.77 12.08
CA LEU A 29 -5.54 3.27 11.50
C LEU A 29 -6.19 2.20 12.38
N THR A 30 -5.39 1.30 12.96
CA THR A 30 -5.91 0.28 13.89
C THR A 30 -6.63 0.94 15.06
N LYS A 31 -6.03 1.98 15.64
CA LYS A 31 -6.62 2.74 16.75
C LYS A 31 -7.86 3.51 16.30
N LEU A 32 -7.83 4.12 15.12
CA LEU A 32 -8.94 4.92 14.59
C LEU A 32 -10.17 4.06 14.27
N PHE A 33 -9.97 2.88 13.69
CA PHE A 33 -11.06 2.00 13.27
C PHE A 33 -11.50 1.01 14.35
N GLY A 34 -10.75 0.88 15.45
CA GLY A 34 -11.00 -0.13 16.47
C GLY A 34 -10.63 -1.55 16.02
N GLY A 35 -9.78 -1.68 15.00
CA GLY A 35 -9.37 -2.95 14.39
C GLY A 35 -8.65 -2.75 13.06
N ILE A 36 -8.31 -3.87 12.41
CA ILE A 36 -7.60 -3.87 11.11
C ILE A 36 -8.54 -3.76 9.90
N TRP A 37 -9.85 -3.70 10.15
CA TRP A 37 -10.91 -3.70 9.16
C TRP A 37 -11.75 -2.42 9.29
N HIS A 38 -11.99 -1.76 8.16
CA HIS A 38 -12.77 -0.52 8.10
C HIS A 38 -14.07 -0.76 7.30
N LYS A 39 -15.22 -0.71 7.98
CA LYS A 39 -16.53 -0.94 7.34
C LYS A 39 -16.90 0.19 6.39
N GLN A 40 -17.30 -0.16 5.17
CA GLN A 40 -17.89 0.71 4.16
C GLN A 40 -19.03 -0.02 3.46
N GLY A 41 -20.28 0.33 3.79
CA GLY A 41 -21.47 -0.37 3.31
C GLY A 41 -21.50 -1.83 3.79
N GLU A 42 -21.70 -2.74 2.84
CA GLU A 42 -21.81 -4.20 3.07
C GLU A 42 -20.43 -4.89 3.21
N TYR A 43 -19.34 -4.16 3.10
CA TYR A 43 -17.98 -4.70 3.07
C TYR A 43 -17.08 -4.05 4.11
N GLU A 44 -16.00 -4.73 4.45
CA GLU A 44 -14.91 -4.24 5.29
C GLU A 44 -13.61 -4.24 4.50
N TYR A 45 -12.87 -3.14 4.59
CA TYR A 45 -11.65 -2.89 3.83
C TYR A 45 -10.45 -2.98 4.77
N PHE A 46 -9.43 -3.73 4.36
CA PHE A 46 -8.22 -3.89 5.15
C PHE A 46 -7.49 -2.55 5.28
N TYR A 47 -7.04 -2.23 6.50
CA TYR A 47 -6.45 -0.94 6.82
C TYR A 47 -5.24 -0.52 5.95
N ASP A 48 -4.51 -1.47 5.37
CA ASP A 48 -3.32 -1.21 4.56
C ASP A 48 -3.68 -0.53 3.23
N ILE A 49 -4.91 -0.71 2.75
CA ILE A 49 -5.42 -0.01 1.57
C ILE A 49 -5.22 1.50 1.70
N TRP A 50 -5.56 2.09 2.85
CA TRP A 50 -5.43 3.54 3.06
C TRP A 50 -3.97 3.99 3.11
N SER A 51 -3.11 3.19 3.76
CA SER A 51 -1.66 3.43 3.82
C SER A 51 -1.03 3.41 2.43
N ASN A 52 -1.43 2.44 1.60
CA ASN A 52 -0.90 2.24 0.26
C ASN A 52 -1.42 3.26 -0.75
N VAL A 53 -2.67 3.73 -0.62
CA VAL A 53 -3.16 4.92 -1.35
C VAL A 53 -2.29 6.14 -1.03
N HIS A 54 -1.96 6.37 0.23
CA HIS A 54 -1.04 7.46 0.61
C HIS A 54 0.36 7.26 0.01
N TYR A 55 0.93 6.05 0.11
CA TYR A 55 2.24 5.72 -0.46
C TYR A 55 2.33 6.04 -1.96
N GLY A 56 1.34 5.61 -2.74
CA GLY A 56 1.27 5.91 -4.17
C GLY A 56 1.19 7.41 -4.44
N TYR A 57 0.32 8.13 -3.72
CA TYR A 57 0.13 9.57 -3.90
C TYR A 57 1.40 10.37 -3.59
N VAL A 58 1.96 10.19 -2.39
CA VAL A 58 3.15 10.96 -1.95
C VAL A 58 4.41 10.54 -2.71
N GLY A 59 4.47 9.31 -3.22
CA GLY A 59 5.58 8.83 -4.04
C GLY A 59 5.67 9.56 -5.37
N VAL A 60 4.55 9.71 -6.07
CA VAL A 60 4.50 10.47 -7.33
C VAL A 60 4.71 11.97 -7.04
N ALA A 61 4.15 12.51 -5.96
CA ALA A 61 4.44 13.87 -5.51
C ALA A 61 5.93 14.11 -5.22
N GLY A 62 6.61 13.10 -4.67
CA GLY A 62 8.06 13.06 -4.45
C GLY A 62 8.90 12.83 -5.71
N ARG A 63 8.26 12.76 -6.89
CA ARG A 63 8.87 12.51 -8.21
C ARG A 63 9.54 11.14 -8.37
N PHE A 64 9.13 10.15 -7.57
CA PHE A 64 9.46 8.76 -7.88
C PHE A 64 8.64 8.29 -9.09
N SER A 65 9.23 7.46 -9.94
CA SER A 65 8.48 6.84 -11.03
C SER A 65 7.54 5.77 -10.47
N GLU A 66 6.43 5.53 -11.17
CA GLU A 66 5.45 4.53 -10.76
C GLU A 66 6.07 3.13 -10.62
N SER A 67 6.96 2.77 -11.54
CA SER A 67 7.73 1.52 -11.47
C SER A 67 8.56 1.43 -10.20
N VAL A 68 9.27 2.50 -9.82
CA VAL A 68 10.11 2.49 -8.60
C VAL A 68 9.27 2.26 -7.35
N LEU A 69 8.08 2.86 -7.29
CA LEU A 69 7.17 2.70 -6.15
C LEU A 69 6.60 1.27 -6.09
N LEU A 70 6.08 0.75 -7.21
CA LEU A 70 5.52 -0.60 -7.27
C LEU A 70 6.58 -1.68 -7.02
N ASP A 71 7.75 -1.54 -7.65
CA ASP A 71 8.84 -2.51 -7.49
C ASP A 71 9.48 -2.39 -6.10
N GLY A 72 9.52 -1.18 -5.53
CA GLY A 72 9.97 -0.94 -4.15
C GLY A 72 9.06 -1.59 -3.12
N ALA A 73 7.73 -1.48 -3.27
CA ALA A 73 6.75 -2.16 -2.42
C ALA A 73 6.93 -3.69 -2.48
N GLY A 74 7.08 -4.24 -3.68
CA GLY A 74 7.34 -5.68 -3.85
C GLY A 74 8.64 -6.15 -3.19
N VAL A 75 9.71 -5.34 -3.21
CA VAL A 75 10.95 -5.66 -2.48
C VAL A 75 10.73 -5.65 -0.95
N GLU A 76 9.96 -4.69 -0.43
CA GLU A 76 9.61 -4.65 0.99
C GLU A 76 8.83 -5.89 1.40
N GLN A 77 7.81 -6.28 0.61
CA GLN A 77 6.98 -7.45 0.88
C GLN A 77 7.82 -8.74 0.95
N ILE A 78 8.82 -8.91 0.07
CA ILE A 78 9.77 -10.03 0.16
C ILE A 78 10.48 -10.04 1.52
N GLY A 79 10.99 -8.90 1.97
CA GLY A 79 11.69 -8.78 3.25
C GLY A 79 10.76 -9.10 4.43
N SER A 80 9.58 -8.50 4.42
CA SER A 80 8.52 -8.70 5.42
C SER A 80 8.09 -10.16 5.53
N ASP A 81 7.79 -10.81 4.42
CA ASP A 81 7.33 -12.20 4.40
C ASP A 81 8.45 -13.19 4.75
N THR A 82 9.69 -12.92 4.33
CA THR A 82 10.86 -13.70 4.74
C THR A 82 11.05 -13.65 6.25
N TRP A 83 10.95 -12.46 6.85
CA TRP A 83 11.06 -12.30 8.30
C TRP A 83 9.95 -13.01 9.07
N ARG A 84 8.71 -12.91 8.58
CA ARG A 84 7.54 -13.61 9.16
C ARG A 84 7.72 -15.14 9.08
N LEU A 85 8.18 -15.65 7.95
CA LEU A 85 8.49 -17.08 7.75
C LEU A 85 9.54 -17.56 8.76
N ILE A 86 10.65 -16.82 8.92
CA ILE A 86 11.70 -17.18 9.88
C ILE A 86 11.15 -17.19 11.32
N LYS A 87 10.30 -16.22 11.67
CA LYS A 87 9.69 -16.15 13.02
C LYS A 87 8.67 -17.25 13.28
N ASN A 88 7.87 -17.64 12.29
CA ASN A 88 6.83 -18.66 12.46
C ASN A 88 6.60 -19.47 11.18
N PRO A 89 7.45 -20.47 10.90
CA PRO A 89 7.41 -21.22 9.65
C PRO A 89 6.20 -22.14 9.52
N LYS A 90 5.46 -22.39 10.60
CA LYS A 90 4.22 -23.18 10.57
C LYS A 90 3.00 -22.36 10.14
N ARG A 91 3.09 -21.02 10.20
CA ARG A 91 1.98 -20.10 9.94
C ARG A 91 2.10 -19.38 8.60
N PHE A 92 3.32 -19.13 8.14
CA PHE A 92 3.58 -18.30 6.96
C PHE A 92 4.31 -19.11 5.90
N ASP A 93 3.87 -18.97 4.65
CA ASP A 93 4.44 -19.69 3.50
C ASP A 93 5.64 -18.96 2.86
N GLY A 94 5.95 -17.75 3.35
CA GLY A 94 7.00 -16.89 2.79
C GLY A 94 6.54 -16.08 1.56
N PRO A 95 7.49 -15.38 0.92
CA PRO A 95 7.20 -14.52 -0.23
C PRO A 95 6.62 -15.33 -1.40
N ARG A 96 5.56 -14.80 -2.04
CA ARG A 96 4.94 -15.42 -3.21
C ARG A 96 4.78 -14.41 -4.34
N ARG A 97 4.99 -14.86 -5.57
CA ARG A 97 4.77 -14.04 -6.76
C ARG A 97 3.34 -14.18 -7.25
N THR A 98 2.76 -13.09 -7.70
CA THR A 98 1.52 -13.07 -8.48
C THR A 98 1.83 -13.46 -9.92
N GLU A 99 1.10 -14.45 -10.44
CA GLU A 99 1.24 -14.91 -11.82
C GLU A 99 0.85 -13.80 -12.81
N GLY A 100 1.57 -13.73 -13.94
CA GLY A 100 1.31 -12.73 -14.99
C GLY A 100 1.77 -11.30 -14.66
N VAL A 101 2.35 -11.05 -13.49
CA VAL A 101 2.90 -9.73 -13.11
C VAL A 101 4.43 -9.74 -13.27
N GLU A 102 4.94 -8.80 -14.06
CA GLU A 102 6.37 -8.64 -14.30
C GLU A 102 7.02 -7.69 -13.28
N GLY A 103 8.34 -7.85 -13.08
CA GLY A 103 9.12 -7.01 -12.17
C GLY A 103 9.10 -7.48 -10.71
N MET A 104 9.56 -6.60 -9.81
CA MET A 104 9.59 -6.89 -8.36
C MET A 104 8.22 -6.67 -7.72
N ARG A 105 7.38 -5.80 -8.30
CA ARG A 105 5.99 -5.62 -7.88
C ARG A 105 5.17 -6.91 -7.88
N ALA A 106 5.59 -7.93 -8.62
CA ALA A 106 4.93 -9.23 -8.62
C ALA A 106 4.91 -9.90 -7.24
N TRP A 107 5.85 -9.54 -6.36
CA TRP A 107 5.94 -10.03 -4.99
C TRP A 107 5.07 -9.25 -4.00
N ASP A 108 4.52 -8.11 -4.42
CA ASP A 108 3.57 -7.35 -3.62
C ASP A 108 2.20 -8.03 -3.62
N ASP A 109 1.39 -7.77 -2.59
CA ASP A 109 0.03 -8.29 -2.53
C ASP A 109 -0.88 -7.52 -3.52
N THR A 110 -1.87 -8.20 -4.12
CA THR A 110 -2.79 -7.56 -5.07
C THR A 110 -3.51 -6.32 -4.51
N PRO A 111 -4.08 -6.34 -3.28
CA PRO A 111 -4.70 -5.15 -2.68
C PRO A 111 -3.73 -3.97 -2.57
N ASP A 112 -2.47 -4.25 -2.26
CA ASP A 112 -1.43 -3.24 -2.04
C ASP A 112 -1.07 -2.57 -3.36
N ARG A 113 -0.85 -3.36 -4.42
CA ARG A 113 -0.68 -2.81 -5.78
C ARG A 113 -1.86 -1.96 -6.24
N VAL A 114 -3.09 -2.46 -6.06
CA VAL A 114 -4.31 -1.74 -6.48
C VAL A 114 -4.41 -0.39 -5.76
N SER A 115 -4.19 -0.38 -4.45
CA SER A 115 -4.24 0.83 -3.64
C SER A 115 -3.11 1.81 -3.94
N ILE A 116 -1.88 1.34 -4.17
CA ILE A 116 -0.77 2.18 -4.64
C ILE A 116 -1.13 2.84 -5.98
N ILE A 117 -1.69 2.09 -6.94
CA ILE A 117 -2.11 2.61 -8.24
C ILE A 117 -3.21 3.68 -8.11
N ILE A 118 -4.18 3.48 -7.21
CA ILE A 118 -5.18 4.52 -6.88
C ILE A 118 -4.48 5.79 -6.40
N GLY A 119 -3.54 5.68 -5.47
CA GLY A 119 -2.75 6.81 -4.97
C GLY A 119 -2.02 7.58 -6.07
N MET A 120 -1.34 6.86 -6.96
CA MET A 120 -0.63 7.44 -8.11
C MET A 120 -1.58 8.23 -9.02
N ASN A 121 -2.74 7.66 -9.33
CA ASN A 121 -3.73 8.29 -10.18
C ASN A 121 -4.37 9.52 -9.51
N LEU A 122 -4.64 9.44 -8.21
CA LEU A 122 -5.11 10.58 -7.43
C LEU A 122 -4.15 11.77 -7.48
N TYR A 123 -2.82 11.54 -7.45
CA TYR A 123 -1.87 12.65 -7.60
C TYR A 123 -1.89 13.26 -9.00
N LYS A 124 -2.05 12.43 -10.05
CA LYS A 124 -2.19 12.93 -11.43
C LYS A 124 -3.44 13.78 -11.60
N GLU A 125 -4.54 13.41 -10.95
CA GLU A 125 -5.82 14.13 -10.99
C GLU A 125 -5.80 15.40 -10.11
N TYR A 126 -5.15 15.34 -8.94
CA TYR A 126 -5.17 16.40 -7.92
C TYR A 126 -3.75 16.83 -7.48
N PRO A 127 -2.84 17.24 -8.39
CA PRO A 127 -1.42 17.46 -8.06
C PRO A 127 -1.16 18.67 -7.16
N ASN A 128 -2.09 19.63 -7.15
CA ASN A 128 -1.95 20.93 -6.47
C ASN A 128 -2.93 21.09 -5.29
N GLY A 129 -3.47 20.00 -4.77
CA GLY A 129 -4.47 20.00 -3.70
C GLY A 129 -5.90 19.87 -4.21
N GLY A 130 -6.88 20.02 -3.32
CA GLY A 130 -8.30 19.77 -3.59
C GLY A 130 -8.72 18.30 -3.42
N LEU A 131 -7.77 17.40 -3.14
CA LEU A 131 -8.06 16.03 -2.73
C LEU A 131 -8.76 16.03 -1.37
N THR A 132 -9.90 15.34 -1.28
CA THR A 132 -10.67 15.17 -0.04
C THR A 132 -10.75 13.70 0.34
N GLY A 133 -11.01 13.41 1.61
CA GLY A 133 -11.25 12.03 2.07
C GLY A 133 -12.42 11.36 1.33
N LYS A 134 -13.44 12.13 0.93
CA LYS A 134 -14.55 11.61 0.11
C LYS A 134 -14.07 11.14 -1.26
N ILE A 135 -13.22 11.91 -1.95
CA ILE A 135 -12.68 11.52 -3.26
C ILE A 135 -11.83 10.25 -3.13
N VAL A 136 -10.99 10.17 -2.09
CA VAL A 136 -10.20 8.96 -1.81
C VAL A 136 -11.11 7.75 -1.61
N MET A 137 -12.14 7.90 -0.77
CA MET A 137 -13.12 6.85 -0.51
C MET A 137 -13.84 6.43 -1.80
N ASP A 138 -14.34 7.38 -2.59
CA ASP A 138 -15.06 7.09 -3.83
C ASP A 138 -14.20 6.31 -4.83
N LYS A 139 -12.90 6.62 -4.95
CA LYS A 139 -11.97 5.87 -5.82
C LYS A 139 -11.72 4.44 -5.33
N VAL A 140 -11.59 4.23 -4.02
CA VAL A 140 -11.42 2.89 -3.43
C VAL A 140 -12.68 2.06 -3.61
N LEU A 141 -13.86 2.63 -3.33
CA LEU A 141 -15.14 1.92 -3.44
C LEU A 141 -15.59 1.67 -4.89
N ALA A 142 -15.01 2.38 -5.87
CA ALA A 142 -15.28 2.17 -7.29
C ALA A 142 -14.57 0.92 -7.86
N VAL A 143 -13.58 0.36 -7.16
CA VAL A 143 -12.90 -0.86 -7.59
C VAL A 143 -13.82 -2.08 -7.37
N PRO A 144 -14.01 -2.95 -8.38
CA PRO A 144 -14.79 -4.18 -8.22
C PRO A 144 -14.29 -5.02 -7.04
N ILE A 145 -15.21 -5.59 -6.26
CA ILE A 145 -14.86 -6.40 -5.07
C ILE A 145 -13.94 -7.58 -5.43
N SER A 146 -14.12 -8.18 -6.61
CA SER A 146 -13.25 -9.26 -7.12
C SER A 146 -11.79 -8.86 -7.25
N ASP A 147 -11.52 -7.59 -7.51
CA ASP A 147 -10.18 -7.09 -7.83
C ASP A 147 -9.38 -6.79 -6.56
N TRP A 148 -10.06 -6.74 -5.41
CA TRP A 148 -9.44 -6.59 -4.10
C TRP A 148 -8.84 -7.88 -3.55
N ALA A 149 -9.04 -9.05 -4.17
CA ALA A 149 -8.57 -10.33 -3.65
C ALA A 149 -8.88 -10.52 -2.15
N THR A 150 -7.87 -10.53 -1.28
CA THR A 150 -8.02 -10.69 0.18
C THR A 150 -8.11 -9.36 0.96
N GLY A 151 -8.07 -8.22 0.27
CA GLY A 151 -8.08 -6.88 0.88
C GLY A 151 -9.46 -6.41 1.33
N VAL A 152 -10.53 -7.11 0.93
CA VAL A 152 -11.91 -6.80 1.27
C VAL A 152 -12.65 -8.07 1.69
N GLN A 153 -13.53 -7.96 2.69
CA GLN A 153 -14.39 -9.05 3.13
C GLN A 153 -15.83 -8.57 3.35
N PRO A 154 -16.85 -9.45 3.19
CA PRO A 154 -18.22 -9.11 3.58
C PRO A 154 -18.30 -8.75 5.07
N HIS A 155 -19.05 -7.71 5.39
CA HIS A 155 -19.31 -7.34 6.78
C HIS A 155 -20.27 -8.34 7.42
N VAL A 156 -19.95 -8.79 8.63
CA VAL A 156 -20.83 -9.62 9.45
C VAL A 156 -21.22 -8.83 10.69
N CYS A 157 -22.50 -8.49 10.81
CA CYS A 157 -23.04 -7.89 12.03
C CYS A 157 -22.82 -8.87 13.20
N LYS A 158 -22.16 -8.39 14.25
CA LYS A 158 -21.96 -9.13 15.50
C LYS A 158 -22.96 -8.69 16.54
#